data_AF-A0A2I0FVX7-F1
#
_entry.id   AF-A0A2I0FVX7-F1
#
_cell.length_a   1.000
_cell.length_b   1.000
_cell.length_c   1.000
_cell.angle_alpha   90.00
_cell.angle_beta   90.00
_cell.angle_gamma   90.00
#
_symmetry.space_group_name_H-M   'P 1'
#
loop_
_entity.id
_entity.type
_entity.pdbx_description
1 polymer ?
#
loop_
_entity_poly.entity_id
_entity_poly.type
_entity_poly.pdbx_seq_one_letter_code
_entity_poly.pdbx_strand_id
1 'polypeptide(L)'
;MPRVVFSMSRALLTWLDIKLPWMPQENSKRRGMETLTSDESVVSWQCDIYPLSKRDVLIIAMEAHSRYSVLIPFTNPVPMDTLLSEILACWEGHFAAMAVNLDIVEEELAVALFMGFRSQDFHLECYQNSDRSLQGYIRENFYQIDNLLEDNVEPMTSDYIHYLEEELNSSPRHLLGRVQSEHRFLKSNLLRFAAECVSEEGLDDAIAQQLLKLNQLSSVSEPEIVPVRGNKTLH
;
A
#
# COMPACT_ATOMS: atom_id res chain seq x y z
N MET A 1 -16.82 16.29 -2.99
CA MET A 1 -16.72 14.87 -3.36
C MET A 1 -15.28 14.60 -3.79
N PRO A 2 -14.50 13.90 -2.95
CA PRO A 2 -13.16 13.47 -3.32
C PRO A 2 -13.22 12.52 -4.52
N ARG A 3 -12.34 12.74 -5.50
CA ARG A 3 -12.20 11.86 -6.66
C ARG A 3 -11.17 10.78 -6.36
N VAL A 4 -11.49 9.54 -6.70
CA VAL A 4 -10.57 8.40 -6.58
C VAL A 4 -10.35 7.82 -7.96
N VAL A 5 -9.10 7.83 -8.42
CA VAL A 5 -8.72 7.35 -9.75
C VAL A 5 -7.99 6.03 -9.63
N PHE A 6 -8.53 4.97 -10.23
CA PHE A 6 -7.87 3.69 -10.36
C PHE A 6 -7.28 3.53 -11.77
N SER A 7 -5.96 3.56 -11.84
CA SER A 7 -5.17 3.31 -13.03
C SER A 7 -4.79 1.84 -13.08
N MET A 8 -5.37 1.08 -14.00
CA MET A 8 -5.17 -0.37 -14.07
C MET A 8 -4.22 -0.74 -15.20
N SER A 9 -3.22 -1.56 -14.86
CA SER A 9 -2.30 -2.12 -15.84
C SER A 9 -3.04 -3.00 -16.85
N ARG A 10 -2.44 -3.17 -18.04
CA ARG A 10 -2.98 -4.09 -19.04
C ARG A 10 -3.02 -5.53 -18.52
N ALA A 11 -2.05 -5.93 -17.70
CA ALA A 11 -1.99 -7.29 -17.16
C ALA A 11 -3.19 -7.54 -16.23
N LEU A 12 -3.48 -6.61 -15.32
CA LEU A 12 -4.64 -6.67 -14.44
C LEU A 12 -5.95 -6.73 -15.23
N LEU A 13 -6.12 -5.85 -16.22
CA LEU A 13 -7.34 -5.83 -17.05
C LEU A 13 -7.53 -7.11 -17.87
N THR A 14 -6.42 -7.72 -18.31
CA THR A 14 -6.47 -9.01 -19.00
C THR A 14 -6.91 -10.13 -18.06
N TRP A 15 -6.44 -10.12 -16.81
CA TRP A 15 -6.85 -11.09 -15.79
C TRP A 15 -8.32 -10.91 -15.39
N LEU A 16 -8.80 -9.67 -15.25
CA LEU A 16 -10.20 -9.36 -14.97
C LEU A 16 -11.16 -9.63 -16.14
N ASP A 17 -10.64 -9.85 -17.35
CA ASP A 17 -11.41 -9.90 -18.61
C ASP A 17 -12.29 -8.65 -18.85
N ILE A 18 -11.74 -7.46 -18.55
CA ILE A 18 -12.44 -6.18 -18.66
C ILE A 18 -11.69 -5.23 -19.60
N LYS A 19 -12.44 -4.37 -20.28
CA LYS A 19 -11.91 -3.24 -21.05
C LYS A 19 -12.31 -1.93 -20.40
N LEU A 20 -11.31 -1.10 -20.07
CA LEU A 20 -11.51 0.25 -19.57
C LEU A 20 -11.16 1.29 -20.65
N PRO A 21 -11.73 2.51 -20.56
CA PRO A 21 -11.25 3.63 -21.35
C PRO A 21 -9.79 3.92 -21.00
N TRP A 22 -9.06 4.44 -21.97
CA TRP A 22 -7.71 4.95 -21.72
C TRP A 22 -7.78 6.22 -20.88
N MET A 23 -6.81 6.41 -20.00
CA MET A 23 -6.69 7.68 -19.27
C MET A 23 -6.56 8.85 -20.26
N PRO A 24 -7.31 9.95 -20.06
CA PRO A 24 -7.23 11.13 -20.90
C PRO A 24 -5.78 11.63 -20.98
N GLN A 25 -5.32 11.88 -22.21
CA GLN A 25 -3.94 12.26 -22.44
C GLN A 25 -3.76 13.75 -22.19
N GLU A 26 -3.12 14.12 -21.08
CA GLU A 26 -2.85 15.52 -20.72
C GLU A 26 -1.35 15.84 -20.84
N ASN A 27 -0.49 14.97 -20.32
CA ASN A 27 0.93 15.25 -20.15
C ASN A 27 1.83 14.26 -20.88
N SER A 28 1.39 13.02 -21.07
CA SER A 28 2.23 12.02 -21.73
C SER A 28 2.19 12.17 -23.26
N LYS A 29 3.27 11.75 -23.91
CA LYS A 29 3.32 11.61 -25.38
C LYS A 29 2.72 10.28 -25.86
N ARG A 30 2.35 9.37 -24.95
CA ARG A 30 1.98 7.99 -25.25
C ARG A 30 0.72 7.62 -24.48
N ARG A 31 -0.36 7.36 -25.22
CA ARG A 31 -1.63 6.89 -24.68
C ARG A 31 -1.44 5.79 -23.62
N GLY A 32 -2.08 5.97 -22.46
CA GLY A 32 -2.02 5.02 -21.35
C GLY A 32 -0.70 5.01 -20.58
N MET A 33 0.07 6.10 -20.64
CA MET A 33 1.27 6.31 -19.82
C MET A 33 1.25 7.68 -19.13
N GLU A 34 0.06 8.13 -18.74
CA GLU A 34 -0.10 9.36 -17.97
C GLU A 34 0.45 9.20 -16.56
N THR A 35 1.11 10.26 -16.09
CA THR A 35 1.58 10.35 -14.71
C THR A 35 0.37 10.56 -13.81
N LEU A 36 0.28 9.76 -12.75
CA LEU A 36 -0.74 9.92 -11.72
C LEU A 36 -0.26 10.94 -10.70
N THR A 37 -1.20 11.75 -10.24
CA THR A 37 -1.00 12.69 -9.13
C THR A 37 -2.08 12.48 -8.09
N SER A 38 -1.72 12.67 -6.84
CA SER A 38 -2.68 12.81 -5.76
C SER A 38 -2.46 14.14 -5.07
N ASP A 39 -3.55 14.80 -4.72
CA ASP A 39 -3.62 16.05 -3.99
C ASP A 39 -4.78 16.00 -2.99
N GLU A 40 -5.15 17.12 -2.39
CA GLU A 40 -6.25 17.18 -1.43
C GLU A 40 -7.60 16.71 -2.02
N SER A 41 -7.81 16.89 -3.32
CA SER A 41 -9.06 16.65 -4.04
C SER A 41 -9.11 15.33 -4.81
N VAL A 42 -7.96 14.79 -5.21
CA VAL A 42 -7.82 13.57 -6.00
C VAL A 42 -6.88 12.58 -5.32
N VAL A 43 -7.29 11.32 -5.21
CA VAL A 43 -6.42 10.21 -4.80
C VAL A 43 -6.30 9.23 -5.95
N SER A 44 -5.08 9.05 -6.45
CA SER A 44 -4.79 8.15 -7.56
C SER A 44 -4.07 6.89 -7.10
N TRP A 45 -4.54 5.75 -7.57
CA TRP A 45 -3.96 4.43 -7.32
C TRP A 45 -3.50 3.81 -8.64
N GLN A 46 -2.26 3.35 -8.70
CA GLN A 46 -1.79 2.46 -9.76
C GLN A 46 -1.98 1.02 -9.29
N CYS A 47 -2.83 0.29 -9.99
CA CYS A 47 -3.12 -1.12 -9.74
C CYS A 47 -2.37 -1.99 -10.76
N ASP A 48 -1.69 -3.03 -10.28
CA ASP A 48 -1.06 -4.06 -11.09
C ASP A 48 -1.27 -5.44 -10.45
N ILE A 49 -0.92 -6.49 -11.18
CA ILE A 49 -1.10 -7.88 -10.78
C ILE A 49 0.25 -8.58 -10.65
N TYR A 50 0.41 -9.30 -9.54
CA TYR A 50 1.55 -10.15 -9.25
C TYR A 50 1.09 -11.62 -9.17
N PRO A 51 1.59 -12.52 -10.02
CA PRO A 51 1.22 -13.93 -9.98
C PRO A 51 1.99 -14.66 -8.86
N LEU A 52 1.28 -15.24 -7.89
CA LEU A 52 1.88 -16.10 -6.87
C LEU A 52 1.99 -17.55 -7.37
N SER A 53 0.92 -18.01 -8.00
CA SER A 53 0.77 -19.38 -8.47
C SER A 53 0.03 -19.39 -9.81
N LYS A 54 -0.32 -20.57 -10.31
CA LYS A 54 -1.17 -20.68 -11.52
C LYS A 54 -2.59 -20.14 -11.30
N ARG A 55 -3.04 -20.03 -10.06
CA ARG A 55 -4.39 -19.60 -9.70
C ARG A 55 -4.38 -18.35 -8.84
N ASP A 56 -3.47 -18.29 -7.88
CA ASP A 56 -3.43 -17.24 -6.89
C ASP A 56 -2.61 -16.05 -7.38
N VAL A 57 -3.14 -14.87 -7.13
CA VAL A 57 -2.54 -13.59 -7.51
C VAL A 57 -2.63 -12.62 -6.34
N LEU A 58 -1.69 -11.70 -6.29
CA LEU A 58 -1.79 -10.46 -5.52
C LEU A 58 -2.12 -9.32 -6.46
N ILE A 59 -3.14 -8.55 -6.15
CA ILE A 59 -3.27 -7.22 -6.73
C ILE A 59 -2.50 -6.26 -5.85
N ILE A 60 -1.57 -5.53 -6.46
CA ILE A 60 -0.86 -4.45 -5.79
C ILE A 60 -1.50 -3.14 -6.22
N ALA A 61 -2.05 -2.40 -5.26
CA ALA A 61 -2.52 -1.03 -5.49
C ALA A 61 -1.58 -0.06 -4.77
N MET A 62 -0.88 0.77 -5.52
CA MET A 62 0.07 1.77 -5.00
C MET A 62 -0.51 3.18 -5.15
N GLU A 63 -0.60 3.91 -4.04
CA GLU A 63 -1.05 5.30 -4.02
C GLU A 63 0.02 6.23 -4.60
N ALA A 64 -0.37 7.12 -5.52
CA ALA A 64 0.56 7.85 -6.38
C ALA A 64 1.49 8.83 -5.65
N HIS A 65 1.03 9.46 -4.56
CA HIS A 65 1.81 10.45 -3.82
C HIS A 65 2.68 9.81 -2.73
N SER A 66 2.09 9.01 -1.85
CA SER A 66 2.76 8.35 -0.74
C SER A 66 3.64 7.18 -1.20
N ARG A 67 3.31 6.55 -2.33
CA ARG A 67 3.88 5.27 -2.78
C ARG A 67 3.58 4.10 -1.83
N TYR A 68 2.62 4.31 -0.92
CA TYR A 68 2.11 3.26 -0.05
C TYR A 68 1.35 2.24 -0.88
N SER A 69 1.57 0.95 -0.61
CA SER A 69 1.03 -0.16 -1.37
C SER A 69 0.16 -1.03 -0.48
N VAL A 70 -1.00 -1.42 -0.99
CA VAL A 70 -1.83 -2.49 -0.40
C VAL A 70 -1.79 -3.71 -1.32
N LEU A 71 -1.83 -4.90 -0.71
CA LEU A 71 -1.79 -6.20 -1.36
C LEU A 71 -3.12 -6.92 -1.14
N ILE A 72 -3.78 -7.31 -2.24
CA ILE A 72 -5.12 -7.90 -2.17
C ILE A 72 -5.09 -9.28 -2.82
N PRO A 73 -5.32 -10.36 -2.05
CA PRO A 73 -5.24 -11.72 -2.55
C PRO A 73 -6.50 -12.11 -3.32
N PHE A 74 -6.32 -12.76 -4.47
CA PHE A 74 -7.42 -13.45 -5.15
C PHE A 74 -6.97 -14.78 -5.76
N THR A 75 -7.87 -15.76 -5.79
CA THR A 75 -7.67 -17.06 -6.47
C THR A 75 -8.31 -17.10 -7.86
N ASN A 76 -9.25 -16.19 -8.15
CA ASN A 76 -9.93 -16.10 -9.45
C ASN A 76 -10.24 -14.63 -9.78
N PRO A 77 -10.40 -14.29 -11.06
CA PRO A 77 -10.89 -12.98 -11.47
C PRO A 77 -12.19 -12.62 -10.74
N VAL A 78 -12.26 -11.39 -10.23
CA VAL A 78 -13.43 -10.86 -9.52
C VAL A 78 -14.10 -9.74 -10.32
N PRO A 79 -15.39 -9.46 -10.06
CA PRO A 79 -16.04 -8.26 -10.56
C PRO A 79 -15.28 -6.98 -10.18
N MET A 80 -15.34 -5.96 -11.04
CA MET A 80 -14.64 -4.69 -10.84
C MET A 80 -15.05 -4.01 -9.52
N ASP A 81 -16.34 -3.97 -9.22
CA ASP A 81 -16.90 -3.42 -7.98
C ASP A 81 -16.37 -4.15 -6.74
N THR A 82 -16.18 -5.47 -6.80
CA THR A 82 -15.53 -6.22 -5.72
C THR A 82 -14.08 -5.77 -5.54
N LEU A 83 -13.30 -5.70 -6.62
CA LEU A 83 -11.91 -5.23 -6.53
C LEU A 83 -11.80 -3.82 -5.94
N LEU A 84 -12.63 -2.89 -6.40
CA LEU A 84 -12.62 -1.51 -5.90
C LEU A 84 -13.03 -1.45 -4.42
N SER A 85 -14.03 -2.24 -4.01
CA SER A 85 -14.45 -2.32 -2.62
C SER A 85 -13.34 -2.86 -1.71
N GLU A 86 -12.61 -3.88 -2.16
CA GLU A 86 -11.46 -4.43 -1.41
C GLU A 86 -10.33 -3.41 -1.29
N ILE A 87 -9.99 -2.68 -2.37
CA ILE A 87 -8.97 -1.61 -2.28
C ILE A 87 -9.39 -0.52 -1.30
N LEU A 88 -10.66 -0.09 -1.33
CA LEU A 88 -11.16 0.92 -0.40
C LEU A 88 -11.18 0.41 1.04
N ALA A 89 -11.53 -0.86 1.27
CA ALA A 89 -11.51 -1.47 2.60
C ALA A 89 -10.08 -1.60 3.16
N CYS A 90 -9.12 -2.04 2.34
CA CYS A 90 -7.70 -2.08 2.72
C CYS A 90 -7.18 -0.67 3.04
N TRP A 91 -7.50 0.32 2.19
CA TRP A 91 -7.12 1.71 2.43
C TRP A 91 -7.66 2.22 3.77
N GLU A 92 -8.97 2.06 4.00
CA GLU A 92 -9.62 2.44 5.26
C GLU A 92 -8.96 1.76 6.46
N GLY A 93 -8.82 0.44 6.42
CA GLY A 93 -8.28 -0.37 7.51
C GLY A 93 -6.85 0.01 7.85
N HIS A 94 -5.99 0.17 6.84
CA HIS A 94 -4.58 0.51 7.04
C HIS A 94 -4.40 1.90 7.61
N PHE A 95 -5.15 2.88 7.09
CA PHE A 95 -5.11 4.24 7.60
C PHE A 95 -5.54 4.28 9.08
N ALA A 96 -6.67 3.68 9.42
CA ALA A 96 -7.20 3.70 10.78
C ALA A 96 -6.27 2.93 11.75
N ALA A 97 -5.82 1.74 11.37
CA ALA A 97 -4.90 0.94 12.18
C ALA A 97 -3.58 1.68 12.42
N MET A 98 -3.00 2.31 11.39
CA MET A 98 -1.75 3.04 11.51
C MET A 98 -1.89 4.30 12.39
N ALA A 99 -3.02 5.01 12.30
CA ALA A 99 -3.29 6.17 13.15
C ALA A 99 -3.33 5.81 14.64
N VAL A 100 -3.98 4.69 14.97
CA VAL A 100 -4.11 4.19 16.35
C VAL A 100 -2.82 3.55 16.84
N ASN A 101 -2.20 2.66 16.06
CA ASN A 101 -1.00 1.91 16.45
C ASN A 101 0.22 2.81 16.67
N LEU A 102 0.27 3.97 16.01
CA LEU A 102 1.32 4.97 16.21
C LEU A 102 0.98 5.99 17.30
N ASP A 103 -0.10 5.80 18.06
CA ASP A 103 -0.60 6.74 19.08
C ASP A 103 -0.79 8.17 18.52
N ILE A 104 -1.13 8.30 17.23
CA ILE A 104 -1.44 9.61 16.61
C ILE A 104 -2.90 10.00 16.87
N VAL A 105 -3.76 9.00 16.93
CA VAL A 105 -5.18 9.13 17.29
C VAL A 105 -5.47 8.16 18.42
N GLU A 106 -6.17 8.63 19.44
CA GLU A 106 -6.62 7.79 20.57
C GLU A 106 -7.53 6.65 20.09
N GLU A 107 -7.44 5.47 20.71
CA GLU A 107 -8.22 4.29 20.32
C GLU A 107 -9.73 4.55 20.38
N GLU A 108 -10.18 5.36 21.34
CA GLU A 108 -11.57 5.78 21.50
C GLU A 108 -12.10 6.56 20.29
N LEU A 109 -11.22 7.19 19.51
CA LEU A 109 -11.54 7.93 18.30
C LEU A 109 -11.45 7.07 17.03
N ALA A 110 -11.05 5.79 17.12
CA ALA A 110 -10.94 4.91 15.95
C ALA A 110 -12.25 4.81 15.16
N VAL A 111 -13.40 4.77 15.85
CA VAL A 111 -14.73 4.76 15.21
C VAL A 111 -14.95 6.05 14.40
N ALA A 112 -14.49 7.20 14.89
CA ALA A 112 -14.60 8.47 14.18
C ALA A 112 -13.77 8.46 12.88
N LEU A 113 -12.59 7.81 12.86
CA LEU A 113 -11.78 7.63 11.64
C LEU A 113 -12.56 6.87 10.56
N PHE A 114 -13.13 5.71 10.91
CA PHE A 114 -13.93 4.91 9.99
C PHE A 114 -15.16 5.66 9.49
N MET A 115 -15.85 6.39 10.38
CA MET A 115 -17.00 7.21 9.99
C MET A 115 -16.60 8.37 9.07
N GLY A 116 -15.47 9.03 9.35
CA GLY A 116 -14.92 10.09 8.52
C GLY A 116 -14.60 9.61 7.10
N PHE A 117 -14.03 8.40 6.96
CA PHE A 117 -13.75 7.78 5.67
C PHE A 117 -15.04 7.33 4.95
N ARG A 118 -15.94 6.61 5.63
CA ARG A 118 -17.16 6.04 5.01
C ARG A 118 -18.23 7.06 4.67
N SER A 119 -18.21 8.21 5.33
CA SER A 119 -19.13 9.32 5.00
C SER A 119 -18.74 10.04 3.72
N GLN A 120 -17.57 9.75 3.15
CA GLN A 120 -17.16 10.33 1.87
C GLN A 120 -17.98 9.73 0.72
N ASP A 121 -18.65 10.61 -0.01
CA ASP A 121 -19.21 10.28 -1.31
C ASP A 121 -18.07 10.31 -2.33
N PHE A 122 -17.40 9.16 -2.55
CA PHE A 122 -16.27 9.06 -3.48
C PHE A 122 -16.73 9.01 -4.93
N HIS A 123 -16.14 9.84 -5.79
CA HIS A 123 -16.28 9.68 -7.24
C HIS A 123 -15.21 8.73 -7.77
N LEU A 124 -15.59 7.50 -8.10
CA LEU A 124 -14.66 6.49 -8.60
C LEU A 124 -14.51 6.58 -10.12
N GLU A 125 -13.27 6.72 -10.58
CA GLU A 125 -12.91 6.70 -11.99
C GLU A 125 -11.91 5.57 -12.26
N CYS A 126 -12.12 4.82 -13.33
CA CYS A 126 -11.27 3.67 -13.68
C CYS A 126 -10.75 3.82 -15.10
N TYR A 127 -9.43 3.73 -15.26
CA TYR A 127 -8.76 3.86 -16.55
C TYR A 127 -7.77 2.73 -16.81
N GLN A 128 -7.61 2.39 -18.08
CA GLN A 128 -6.43 1.69 -18.54
C GLN A 128 -5.26 2.68 -18.62
N ASN A 129 -4.26 2.51 -17.76
CA ASN A 129 -3.06 3.34 -17.73
C ASN A 129 -1.88 2.61 -17.03
N SER A 130 -0.67 3.09 -17.27
CA SER A 130 0.57 2.56 -16.72
C SER A 130 1.56 3.69 -16.52
N ASP A 131 1.47 4.35 -15.37
CA ASP A 131 2.38 5.42 -14.98
C ASP A 131 3.81 4.89 -14.81
N ARG A 132 4.72 5.37 -15.65
CA ARG A 132 6.14 4.97 -15.62
C ARG A 132 6.84 5.34 -14.32
N SER A 133 6.45 6.44 -13.69
CA SER A 133 7.02 6.91 -12.43
C SER A 133 6.67 5.99 -11.26
N LEU A 134 5.57 5.24 -11.36
CA LEU A 134 5.13 4.26 -10.36
C LEU A 134 5.57 2.84 -10.73
N GLN A 135 5.66 2.50 -12.02
CA GLN A 135 6.05 1.15 -12.45
C GLN A 135 7.41 0.70 -11.94
N GLY A 136 8.38 1.61 -11.77
CA GLY A 136 9.67 1.27 -11.17
C GLY A 136 9.49 0.71 -9.75
N TYR A 137 8.75 1.42 -8.92
CA TYR A 137 8.46 1.04 -7.54
C TYR A 137 7.57 -0.21 -7.41
N ILE A 138 6.61 -0.39 -8.32
CA ILE A 138 5.80 -1.62 -8.34
C ILE A 138 6.68 -2.83 -8.67
N ARG A 139 7.62 -2.70 -9.61
CA ARG A 139 8.56 -3.77 -9.93
C ARG A 139 9.55 -4.05 -8.80
N GLU A 140 9.98 -3.03 -8.07
CA GLU A 140 10.76 -3.20 -6.85
C GLU A 140 9.97 -3.99 -5.81
N ASN A 141 8.68 -3.69 -5.61
CA ASN A 141 7.82 -4.46 -4.72
C ASN A 141 7.69 -5.92 -5.19
N PHE A 142 7.53 -6.18 -6.49
CA PHE A 142 7.51 -7.55 -7.02
C PHE A 142 8.80 -8.31 -6.68
N TYR A 143 9.96 -7.67 -6.87
CA TYR A 143 11.25 -8.27 -6.52
C TYR A 143 11.39 -8.52 -5.02
N GLN A 144 10.88 -7.62 -4.17
CA GLN A 144 10.86 -7.84 -2.72
C GLN A 144 9.96 -9.01 -2.34
N ILE A 145 8.76 -9.10 -2.91
CA ILE A 145 7.86 -10.24 -2.72
C ILE A 145 8.57 -11.54 -3.14
N ASP A 146 9.22 -11.56 -4.31
CA ASP A 146 9.98 -12.74 -4.78
C ASP A 146 11.06 -13.19 -3.77
N ASN A 147 11.70 -12.26 -3.04
CA ASN A 147 12.73 -12.61 -2.05
C ASN A 147 12.15 -13.02 -0.69
N LEU A 148 10.95 -12.53 -0.34
CA LEU A 148 10.28 -12.83 0.92
C LEU A 148 9.52 -14.15 0.85
N LEU A 149 9.05 -14.52 -0.34
CA LEU A 149 8.46 -15.83 -0.60
C LEU A 149 9.55 -16.91 -0.48
N GLU A 150 9.51 -17.69 0.60
CA GLU A 150 10.36 -18.88 0.74
C GLU A 150 9.98 -19.95 -0.31
N ASP A 151 10.93 -20.81 -0.69
CA ASP A 151 10.75 -21.88 -1.70
C ASP A 151 9.61 -22.87 -1.37
N ASN A 152 9.09 -22.88 -0.14
CA ASN A 152 7.90 -23.64 0.26
C ASN A 152 6.74 -22.69 0.54
N VAL A 153 5.91 -22.49 -0.49
CA VAL A 153 4.70 -21.67 -0.41
C VAL A 153 3.71 -22.27 0.59
N GLU A 154 3.77 -21.82 1.85
CA GLU A 154 2.65 -21.94 2.78
C GLU A 154 1.41 -21.27 2.15
N PRO A 155 0.19 -21.72 2.49
CA PRO A 155 -1.00 -21.00 2.07
C PRO A 155 -0.87 -19.54 2.50
N MET A 156 -1.06 -18.62 1.57
CA MET A 156 -0.89 -17.19 1.81
C MET A 156 -1.99 -16.70 2.76
N THR A 157 -1.69 -16.75 4.06
CA THR A 157 -2.61 -16.34 5.13
C THR A 157 -2.74 -14.82 5.14
N SER A 158 -3.81 -14.32 5.75
CA SER A 158 -3.99 -12.87 5.95
C SER A 158 -2.80 -12.25 6.69
N ASP A 159 -2.25 -12.95 7.69
CA ASP A 159 -1.13 -12.49 8.50
C ASP A 159 0.16 -12.36 7.66
N TYR A 160 0.39 -13.30 6.75
CA TYR A 160 1.57 -13.24 5.88
C TYR A 160 1.47 -12.13 4.83
N ILE A 161 0.28 -11.86 4.30
CA ILE A 161 0.05 -10.71 3.40
C ILE A 161 0.33 -9.41 4.14
N HIS A 162 -0.16 -9.30 5.38
CA HIS A 162 0.08 -8.12 6.21
C HIS A 162 1.58 -7.91 6.45
N TYR A 163 2.31 -8.98 6.78
CA TYR A 163 3.76 -8.94 6.90
C TYR A 163 4.45 -8.46 5.60
N LEU A 164 4.03 -8.96 4.43
CA LEU A 164 4.56 -8.47 3.15
C LEU A 164 4.29 -6.97 2.97
N GLU A 165 3.09 -6.50 3.30
CA GLU A 165 2.75 -5.07 3.22
C GLU A 165 3.62 -4.21 4.13
N GLU A 166 3.89 -4.64 5.35
CA GLU A 166 4.79 -3.96 6.29
C GLU A 166 6.21 -3.84 5.71
N GLU A 167 6.77 -4.92 5.18
CA GLU A 167 8.10 -4.92 4.56
C GLU A 167 8.19 -4.00 3.33
N LEU A 168 7.16 -4.01 2.48
CA LEU A 168 7.08 -3.17 1.27
C LEU A 168 6.95 -1.68 1.57
N ASN A 169 6.29 -1.32 2.68
CA ASN A 169 5.96 0.07 3.00
C ASN A 169 6.94 0.74 3.96
N SER A 170 7.63 -0.04 4.80
CA SER A 170 8.68 0.39 5.73
C SER A 170 10.02 0.67 5.04
N SER A 171 10.28 0.01 3.91
CA SER A 171 11.47 0.20 3.08
C SER A 171 11.61 1.66 2.62
N PRO A 172 12.71 2.39 2.96
CA PRO A 172 12.93 3.76 2.52
C PRO A 172 13.05 3.83 0.99
N ARG A 173 12.04 4.39 0.33
CA ARG A 173 12.09 4.63 -1.12
C ARG A 173 13.03 5.81 -1.40
N HIS A 174 13.87 5.72 -2.42
CA HIS A 174 14.98 6.66 -2.77
C HIS A 174 14.61 8.13 -3.06
N LEU A 175 13.45 8.61 -2.62
CA LEU A 175 13.10 10.02 -2.68
C LEU A 175 13.96 10.79 -1.66
N LEU A 176 14.44 11.95 -2.12
CA LEU A 176 15.25 12.90 -1.36
C LEU A 176 14.56 13.25 -0.03
N GLY A 177 15.02 12.63 1.06
CA GLY A 177 14.46 12.81 2.40
C GLY A 177 13.86 11.51 2.92
N ARG A 178 14.27 11.11 4.13
CA ARG A 178 13.96 9.85 4.84
C ARG A 178 12.47 9.63 5.20
N VAL A 179 11.54 10.18 4.42
CA VAL A 179 10.11 10.07 4.72
C VAL A 179 9.58 8.75 4.16
N GLN A 180 9.29 7.82 5.06
CA GLN A 180 8.70 6.51 4.75
C GLN A 180 7.34 6.67 4.06
N SER A 181 6.96 5.70 3.23
CA SER A 181 5.67 5.73 2.50
C SER A 181 4.50 5.84 3.46
N GLU A 182 4.63 5.20 4.63
CA GLU A 182 3.72 5.25 5.78
C GLU A 182 3.48 6.68 6.29
N HIS A 183 4.53 7.48 6.45
CA HIS A 183 4.40 8.86 6.92
C HIS A 183 3.55 9.70 5.97
N ARG A 184 3.87 9.68 4.67
CA ARG A 184 3.10 10.41 3.65
C ARG A 184 1.66 9.93 3.56
N PHE A 185 1.46 8.62 3.64
CA PHE A 185 0.15 8.01 3.59
C PHE A 185 -0.70 8.41 4.80
N LEU A 186 -0.19 8.22 6.01
CA LEU A 186 -0.91 8.55 7.24
C LEU A 186 -1.25 10.03 7.29
N LYS A 187 -0.28 10.91 7.06
CA LYS A 187 -0.51 12.36 7.07
C LYS A 187 -1.60 12.75 6.08
N SER A 188 -1.49 12.31 4.82
CA SER A 188 -2.46 12.70 3.78
C SER A 188 -3.87 12.22 4.12
N ASN A 189 -4.01 11.04 4.73
CA ASN A 189 -5.31 10.50 5.10
C ASN A 189 -5.90 11.15 6.34
N LEU A 190 -5.08 11.43 7.37
CA LEU A 190 -5.52 12.16 8.56
C LEU A 190 -6.07 13.53 8.19
N LEU A 191 -5.34 14.29 7.38
CA LEU A 191 -5.77 15.62 6.94
C LEU A 191 -7.04 15.57 6.07
N ARG A 192 -7.25 14.48 5.32
CA ARG A 192 -8.42 14.36 4.42
C ARG A 192 -9.67 13.85 5.13
N PHE A 193 -9.53 12.87 6.02
CA PHE A 193 -10.67 12.10 6.55
C PHE A 193 -10.86 12.23 8.06
N ALA A 194 -9.87 12.76 8.76
CA ALA A 194 -9.86 12.82 10.22
C ALA A 194 -9.32 14.15 10.75
N ALA A 195 -9.50 15.25 10.00
CA ALA A 195 -9.02 16.57 10.39
C ALA A 195 -9.61 17.05 11.73
N GLU A 196 -10.78 16.52 12.13
CA GLU A 196 -11.39 16.80 13.44
C GLU A 196 -10.74 16.02 14.59
N CYS A 197 -9.98 14.96 14.29
CA CYS A 197 -9.33 14.09 15.28
C CYS A 197 -7.87 14.48 15.55
N VAL A 198 -7.27 15.35 14.73
CA VAL A 198 -5.85 15.71 14.82
C VAL A 198 -5.61 17.21 14.67
N SER A 199 -4.57 17.71 15.34
CA SER A 199 -4.03 19.05 15.08
C SER A 199 -3.05 18.98 13.91
N GLU A 200 -3.17 19.89 12.94
CA GLU A 200 -2.18 20.01 11.85
C GLU A 200 -0.82 20.50 12.39
N GLU A 201 -0.82 21.35 13.42
CA GLU A 201 0.40 21.82 14.07
C GLU A 201 1.12 20.67 14.77
N GLY A 202 2.37 20.40 14.36
CA GLY A 202 3.21 19.35 14.94
C GLY A 202 2.92 17.92 14.44
N LEU A 203 1.96 17.73 13.53
CA LEU A 203 1.58 16.40 13.04
C LEU A 203 2.73 15.66 12.35
N ASP A 204 3.50 16.39 11.54
CA ASP A 204 4.67 15.82 10.84
C ASP A 204 5.68 15.22 11.83
N ASP A 205 5.99 15.98 12.89
CA ASP A 205 6.96 15.57 13.91
C ASP A 205 6.41 14.42 14.73
N ALA A 206 5.12 14.44 15.10
CA ALA A 206 4.46 13.37 15.84
C ALA A 206 4.54 12.04 15.08
N ILE A 207 4.15 12.02 13.80
CA ILE A 207 4.21 10.80 12.97
C ILE A 207 5.66 10.32 12.82
N ALA A 208 6.60 11.24 12.55
CA ALA A 208 8.00 10.88 12.37
C ALA A 208 8.63 10.27 13.64
N GLN A 209 8.33 10.81 14.82
CA GLN A 209 8.83 10.29 16.09
C GLN A 209 8.29 8.88 16.38
N GLN A 210 7.01 8.64 16.11
CA GLN A 210 6.38 7.35 16.41
C GLN A 210 6.84 6.25 15.45
N LEU A 211 6.97 6.55 14.16
CA LEU A 211 7.58 5.62 13.20
C LEU A 211 9.03 5.30 13.58
N LEU A 212 9.82 6.29 14.02
CA LEU A 212 11.20 6.05 14.45
C LEU A 212 11.25 5.13 15.68
N LYS A 213 10.37 5.35 16.66
CA LYS A 213 10.25 4.52 17.87
C LYS A 213 9.89 3.07 17.51
N LEU A 214 8.95 2.86 16.60
CA LEU A 214 8.52 1.54 16.15
C LEU A 214 9.67 0.79 15.46
N ASN A 215 10.38 1.45 14.54
CA ASN A 215 11.55 0.87 13.87
C ASN A 215 12.68 0.47 14.86
N GLN A 216 12.89 1.27 15.91
CA GLN A 216 13.87 0.93 16.95
C GLN A 216 13.46 -0.32 17.73
N LEU A 217 12.18 -0.47 18.06
CA LEU A 217 11.67 -1.65 18.78
C LEU A 217 11.78 -2.93 17.93
N SER A 218 11.50 -2.85 16.63
CA SER A 218 11.67 -3.97 15.71
C SER A 218 13.13 -4.43 15.60
N SER A 219 14.09 -3.49 15.61
CA SER A 219 15.52 -3.81 15.54
C SER A 219 16.11 -4.46 16.81
N VAL A 220 15.45 -4.33 17.97
CA VAL A 220 15.89 -4.92 19.25
C VAL A 220 15.38 -6.37 19.41
N SER A 221 14.48 -6.80 18.53
CA SER A 221 13.76 -8.08 18.63
C SER A 221 14.38 -9.22 17.83
N GLU A 222 15.52 -9.04 17.16
CA GLU A 222 16.27 -10.14 16.54
C GLU A 222 16.94 -11.00 17.64
N PRO A 223 16.54 -12.27 17.86
CA PRO A 223 17.28 -13.13 18.77
C PRO A 223 18.68 -13.40 18.17
N GLU A 224 19.73 -13.16 18.95
CA GLU A 224 21.08 -13.64 18.63
C GLU A 224 21.01 -15.16 18.39
N ILE A 225 21.04 -15.58 17.12
CA ILE A 225 21.24 -16.98 16.77
C ILE A 225 22.69 -17.30 17.13
N VAL A 226 22.91 -17.75 18.36
CA VAL A 226 24.20 -18.26 18.82
C VAL A 226 24.51 -19.52 17.99
N PRO A 227 25.56 -19.53 17.15
CA PRO A 227 25.88 -20.71 16.36
C PRO A 227 26.32 -21.83 17.30
N VAL A 228 25.52 -22.89 17.39
CA VAL A 228 25.88 -24.13 18.08
C VAL A 228 27.07 -24.73 17.33
N ARG A 229 28.28 -24.58 17.89
CA ARG A 229 29.48 -25.25 17.37
C ARG A 229 29.32 -26.75 17.53
N GLY A 230 28.99 -27.43 16.42
CA GLY A 230 29.04 -28.88 16.32
C GLY A 230 30.46 -29.39 16.54
N ASN A 231 30.65 -30.17 17.61
CA ASN A 231 31.86 -30.95 17.81
C ASN A 231 32.03 -31.93 16.65
N LYS A 232 33.10 -31.76 15.86
CA LYS A 232 33.55 -32.76 14.90
C LYS A 232 34.25 -33.88 15.66
N THR A 233 33.61 -35.04 15.71
CA THR A 233 34.23 -36.31 16.08
C THR A 233 35.19 -36.72 14.96
N LEU A 234 36.46 -36.93 15.28
CA LEU A 234 37.48 -37.47 14.39
C LEU A 234 37.31 -39.01 14.33
N HIS A 235 37.26 -39.55 13.11
CA HIS A 235 37.57 -40.94 12.78
C HIS A 235 38.87 -40.98 11.99
#